data_AF-A0A1Q4P4B2-F1
#
_entry.id   AF-A0A1Q4P4B2-F1
#
_cell.length_a   1.000
_cell.length_b   1.000
_cell.length_c   1.000
_cell.angle_alpha   90.00
_cell.angle_beta   90.00
_cell.angle_gamma   90.00
#
_symmetry.space_group_name_H-M   'P 1'
#
loop_
_entity.id
_entity.type
_entity.pdbx_description
1 polymer ?
#
loop_
_entity_poly.entity_id
_entity_poly.type
_entity_poly.pdbx_seq_one_letter_code
_entity_poly.pdbx_strand_id
1 'polypeptide(L)' 'MTLFDGAPTRRRAGGPRWHLYLQRYRTRRSLLLLDDRQLADIGLTRAQARQEGGKPFWLE' A
#
# COMPACT_ATOMS: atom_id res chain seq x y z
N MET A 1 10.40 28.73 -38.17
CA MET A 1 9.20 28.74 -37.31
C MET A 1 9.06 27.36 -36.68
N THR A 2 9.65 27.17 -35.50
CA THR A 2 9.66 25.91 -34.76
C THR A 2 8.30 25.64 -34.13
N LEU A 3 7.64 24.57 -34.59
CA LEU A 3 6.48 23.97 -33.93
C LEU A 3 6.99 23.28 -32.66
N PHE A 4 6.81 23.94 -31.51
CA PHE A 4 6.88 23.31 -30.20
C PHE A 4 5.46 23.31 -29.64
N ASP A 5 4.68 22.31 -30.03
CA ASP A 5 3.39 22.04 -29.40
C ASP A 5 3.66 21.41 -28.03
N GLY A 6 3.74 22.27 -27.02
CA GLY A 6 3.83 21.85 -25.61
C GLY A 6 2.48 21.29 -25.18
N ALA A 7 2.20 20.04 -25.52
CA ALA A 7 1.05 19.33 -24.99
C ALA A 7 1.19 19.28 -23.45
N PRO A 8 0.24 19.83 -22.67
CA PRO A 8 0.29 19.72 -21.23
C PRO A 8 0.20 18.23 -20.89
N THR A 9 1.24 17.71 -20.25
CA THR A 9 1.18 16.39 -19.64
C THR A 9 -0.08 16.36 -18.78
N ARG A 10 -1.05 15.50 -19.16
CA ARG A 10 -2.20 15.22 -18.31
C ARG A 10 -1.63 14.67 -17.01
N ARG A 11 -1.47 15.53 -16.00
CA ARG A 11 -1.42 15.11 -14.60
C ARG A 11 -2.66 14.25 -14.43
N ARG A 12 -2.46 12.93 -14.37
CA ARG A 12 -3.54 12.00 -14.09
C ARG A 12 -4.16 12.48 -12.78
N ALA A 13 -5.37 13.01 -12.88
CA ALA A 13 -6.15 13.42 -11.74
C ALA A 13 -6.16 12.26 -10.76
N GLY A 14 -5.74 12.52 -9.52
CA GLY A 14 -5.76 11.54 -8.45
C GLY A 14 -7.19 11.06 -8.25
N GLY A 15 -7.51 9.90 -8.83
CA GLY A 15 -8.74 9.19 -8.53
C GLY A 15 -8.81 8.89 -7.03
N PRO A 16 -10.00 8.54 -6.51
CA PRO A 16 -10.18 8.28 -5.09
C PRO A 16 -9.19 7.18 -4.64
N ARG A 17 -8.21 7.57 -3.81
CA ARG A 17 -7.16 6.68 -3.27
C ARG A 17 -7.74 5.57 -2.38
N TRP A 18 -9.06 5.56 -2.17
CA TRP A 18 -9.81 4.54 -1.45
C TRP A 18 -9.44 3.12 -1.86
N HIS A 19 -9.28 2.85 -3.15
CA HIS A 19 -8.91 1.51 -3.62
C HIS A 19 -7.50 1.10 -3.13
N LEU A 20 -6.56 2.05 -3.11
CA LEU A 20 -5.20 1.84 -2.58
C LEU A 20 -5.22 1.65 -1.06
N TYR A 21 -6.02 2.44 -0.34
CA TYR A 21 -6.19 2.30 1.10
C TYR A 21 -6.84 0.96 1.47
N LEU A 22 -7.86 0.53 0.73
CA LEU A 22 -8.52 -0.77 0.91
C LEU A 22 -7.55 -1.92 0.64
N GLN A 23 -6.74 -1.82 -0.42
CA GLN A 23 -5.70 -2.82 -0.71
C GLN A 23 -4.67 -2.90 0.42
N ARG A 24 -4.14 -1.76 0.88
CA ARG A 24 -3.19 -1.70 2.01
C ARG A 24 -3.79 -2.29 3.28
N TYR A 25 -5.06 -1.99 3.57
CA TYR A 25 -5.77 -2.54 4.72
C TYR A 25 -5.89 -4.07 4.65
N ARG A 26 -6.25 -4.61 3.48
CA ARG A 26 -6.36 -6.08 3.28
C ARG A 26 -5.01 -6.75 3.48
N THR A 27 -3.94 -6.24 2.87
CA THR A 27 -2.59 -6.80 3.02
C THR A 27 -2.12 -6.77 4.47
N ARG A 28 -2.33 -5.65 5.19
CA ARG A 28 -1.97 -5.55 6.62
C ARG A 28 -2.76 -6.51 7.50
N ARG A 29 -4.06 -6.73 7.21
CA ARG A 29 -4.85 -7.74 7.93
C ARG A 29 -4.43 -9.17 7.59
N SER A 30 -3.99 -9.43 6.36
CA SER A 30 -3.45 -10.74 5.99
C SER A 30 -2.26 -11.10 6.87
N LEU A 31 -1.36 -10.16 7.17
CA LEU A 31 -0.24 -10.39 8.09
C LEU A 31 -0.68 -10.81 9.51
N LEU A 32 -1.82 -10.32 9.98
CA LEU A 32 -2.38 -10.72 11.28
C LEU A 32 -3.01 -12.12 11.26
N LEU A 33 -3.49 -12.55 10.08
CA LEU A 33 -4.13 -13.86 9.89
C LEU A 33 -3.13 -14.98 9.64
N LEU A 34 -1.90 -14.67 9.25
CA LEU A 34 -0.84 -15.66 9.04
C LEU A 34 -0.42 -16.32 10.37
N ASP A 35 -0.09 -17.60 10.28
CA ASP A 35 0.50 -18.37 11.38
C ASP A 35 1.97 -18.00 11.59
N ASP A 36 2.50 -18.23 12.80
CA ASP A 36 3.90 -17.94 13.15
C ASP A 36 4.90 -18.60 12.19
N ARG A 37 4.58 -19.80 11.66
CA ARG A 37 5.41 -20.47 10.65
C ARG A 37 5.39 -19.76 9.29
N GLN A 38 4.24 -19.24 8.88
CA GLN A 38 4.10 -18.52 7.61
C GLN A 38 4.74 -17.14 7.68
N LEU A 39 4.71 -16.51 8.87
CA LEU A 39 5.43 -15.28 9.14
C LEU A 39 6.96 -15.52 9.09
N ALA A 40 7.43 -16.63 9.65
CA ALA A 40 8.84 -16.99 9.60
C ALA A 40 9.34 -17.24 8.17
N ASP A 41 8.50 -17.82 7.30
CA ASP A 41 8.82 -18.04 5.87
C ASP A 41 9.11 -16.74 5.12
N ILE A 42 8.37 -15.66 5.44
CA ILE A 42 8.59 -14.32 4.89
C ILE A 42 9.57 -13.46 5.73
N GLY A 43 10.24 -14.06 6.71
CA GLY A 43 11.22 -13.39 7.58
C GLY A 43 10.63 -12.37 8.56
N LEU A 44 9.34 -12.48 8.90
CA LEU A 44 8.66 -11.62 9.85
C LEU A 44 8.40 -12.35 11.18
N THR A 45 8.51 -11.61 12.27
CA THR A 45 8.08 -12.08 13.59
C THR A 45 6.62 -11.71 13.87
N ARG A 46 5.96 -12.42 14.79
CA ARG A 46 4.59 -12.11 15.24
C ARG A 46 4.44 -10.69 15.75
N ALA A 47 5.48 -10.19 16.43
CA ALA A 47 5.52 -8.83 16.95
C ALA A 47 5.53 -7.81 15.80
N GLN A 48 6.34 -8.03 14.77
CA GLN A 48 6.36 -7.17 13.57
C GLN A 48 5.05 -7.23 12.80
N ALA A 49 4.46 -8.41 12.61
CA ALA A 49 3.16 -8.56 11.96
C ALA A 49 2.05 -7.81 12.71
N ARG A 50 2.07 -7.84 14.05
CA ARG A 50 1.15 -7.04 14.89
C ARG A 50 1.42 -5.54 14.78
N GLN A 51 2.68 -5.13 14.76
CA GLN A 51 3.04 -3.72 14.63
C GLN A 51 2.60 -3.17 13.27
N GLU A 52 2.82 -3.91 12.18
CA GLU A 52 2.38 -3.55 10.83
C GLU A 52 0.86 -3.60 10.67
N GLY A 53 0.21 -4.64 11.22
CA GLY A 53 -1.24 -4.80 11.19
C GLY A 53 -2.00 -3.77 12.03
N GLY A 54 -1.37 -3.24 13.07
CA GLY A 54 -1.91 -2.19 13.94
C GLY A 54 -1.73 -0.77 13.40
N LYS A 55 -0.94 -0.57 12.33
CA LYS A 55 -0.75 0.77 11.75
C LYS A 55 -2.06 1.28 11.13
N PRO A 56 -2.50 2.52 11.45
CA PRO A 56 -3.66 3.11 10.82
C PRO A 56 -3.52 3.08 9.29
N PHE A 57 -4.59 2.70 8.60
CA PHE A 57 -4.55 2.53 7.13
C PHE A 57 -4.44 3.86 6.37
N TRP A 58 -4.65 4.99 7.06
CA TRP A 58 -4.69 6.34 6.52
C TRP A 58 -3.44 7.19 6.76
N LEU A 59 -2.53 6.78 7.66
CA LEU A 59 -1.21 7.43 7.76
C LEU A 59 -0.24 6.76 6.78
N GLU A 60 0.32 7.58 5.89
CA GLU A 60 1.55 7.26 5.14
C GLU A 60 2.78 7.60 5.99
#